data_AF-A0A7R9PSG8-F1
#
_entry.id   AF-A0A7R9PSG8-F1
#
_cell.length_a   1.000
_cell.length_b   1.000
_cell.length_c   1.000
_cell.angle_alpha   90.00
_cell.angle_beta   90.00
_cell.angle_gamma   90.00
#
_symmetry.space_group_name_H-M   'P 1'
#
loop_
_entity.id
_entity.type
_entity.pdbx_description
1 polymer ?
#
loop_
_entity_poly.entity_id
_entity_poly.type
_entity_poly.pdbx_seq_one_letter_code
_entity_poly.pdbx_strand_id
1 'polypeptide(L)'
;VYVNLTLFQVLPMVVRIRQQELSYRQELLTLGLKMSERLPLPEASGKRRKSRPARDEEGDYECEICRANLFVSLVTNSHEEGVYCLPHAIQLLTNKRHHLKFCKLMYTYDE
;
A
#
# COMPACT_ATOMS: atom_id res chain seq x y z
N VAL A 1 -22.72 12.44 -23.88
CA VAL A 1 -21.65 12.12 -24.86
C VAL A 1 -20.26 12.14 -24.23
N TYR A 2 -19.88 13.13 -23.40
CA TYR A 2 -18.57 13.19 -22.74
C TYR A 2 -18.28 12.07 -21.71
N VAL A 3 -19.28 11.61 -20.94
CA VAL A 3 -19.10 10.60 -19.87
C VAL A 3 -18.56 9.25 -20.39
N ASN A 4 -18.92 8.86 -21.63
CA ASN A 4 -18.45 7.60 -22.22
C ASN A 4 -16.95 7.65 -22.58
N LEU A 5 -16.44 8.79 -23.06
CA LEU A 5 -15.03 8.93 -23.46
C LEU A 5 -14.08 8.80 -22.27
N THR A 6 -14.41 9.41 -21.13
CA THR A 6 -13.61 9.33 -19.91
C THR A 6 -13.51 7.89 -19.39
N LEU A 7 -14.62 7.14 -19.40
CA LEU A 7 -14.61 5.74 -18.95
C LEU A 7 -13.72 4.86 -19.84
N PHE A 8 -13.79 5.01 -21.16
CA PHE A 8 -12.95 4.24 -22.09
C PHE A 8 -11.45 4.52 -21.93
N GLN A 9 -11.07 5.72 -21.48
CA GLN A 9 -9.67 6.08 -21.24
C GLN A 9 -9.19 5.62 -19.86
N VAL A 10 -10.02 5.80 -18.83
CA VAL A 10 -9.64 5.52 -17.43
C VAL A 10 -9.70 4.03 -17.13
N LEU A 11 -10.68 3.29 -17.64
CA LEU A 11 -10.86 1.87 -17.33
C LEU A 11 -9.61 1.02 -17.65
N PRO A 12 -8.99 1.10 -18.84
CA PRO A 12 -7.75 0.36 -19.12
C PRO A 12 -6.61 0.71 -18.17
N MET A 13 -6.51 1.97 -17.75
CA MET A 13 -5.49 2.41 -16.79
C MET A 13 -5.72 1.77 -15.42
N VAL A 14 -6.96 1.78 -14.92
CA VAL A 14 -7.32 1.16 -13.64
C VAL A 14 -7.13 -0.36 -13.67
N VAL A 15 -7.51 -1.02 -14.77
CA VAL A 15 -7.28 -2.47 -14.96
C VAL A 15 -5.78 -2.79 -14.89
N ARG A 16 -4.93 -2.00 -15.55
CA ARG A 16 -3.48 -2.16 -15.49
C ARG A 16 -2.94 -1.97 -14.07
N ILE A 17 -3.41 -0.93 -13.36
CA ILE A 17 -3.01 -0.70 -11.96
C ILE A 17 -3.41 -1.88 -11.08
N ARG A 18 -4.64 -2.40 -11.21
CA ARG A 18 -5.11 -3.58 -10.47
C ARG A 18 -4.23 -4.80 -10.76
N GLN A 19 -3.94 -5.07 -12.02
CA GLN A 19 -3.11 -6.24 -12.38
C GLN A 19 -1.70 -6.14 -11.80
N GLN A 20 -1.11 -4.93 -11.85
CA GLN A 20 0.21 -4.68 -11.31
C GLN A 20 0.22 -4.80 -9.77
N GLU A 21 -0.78 -4.25 -9.10
CA GLU A 21 -0.98 -4.38 -7.66
C GLU A 21 -1.04 -5.85 -7.21
N LEU A 22 -1.88 -6.66 -7.86
CA LEU A 22 -2.02 -8.09 -7.55
C LEU A 22 -0.70 -8.85 -7.77
N SER A 23 0.04 -8.51 -8.83
CA SER A 23 1.33 -9.14 -9.10
C SER A 23 2.36 -8.86 -7.99
N TYR A 24 2.42 -7.61 -7.49
CA TYR A 24 3.33 -7.25 -6.40
C TYR A 24 2.91 -7.83 -5.06
N ARG A 25 1.61 -7.91 -4.76
CA ARG A 25 1.12 -8.60 -3.56
C ARG A 25 1.50 -10.08 -3.56
N GLN A 26 1.35 -10.74 -4.71
CA GLN A 26 1.76 -12.14 -4.88
C GLN A 26 3.28 -12.32 -4.71
N GLU A 27 4.08 -11.38 -5.22
CA GLU A 27 5.54 -11.41 -5.06
C GLU A 27 5.95 -11.23 -3.59
N LEU A 28 5.34 -10.28 -2.87
CA LEU A 28 5.55 -10.09 -1.44
C LEU A 28 5.18 -11.33 -0.63
N LEU A 29 4.06 -11.99 -0.98
CA LEU A 29 3.66 -13.25 -0.36
C LEU A 29 4.70 -14.34 -0.62
N THR A 30 5.23 -14.43 -1.85
CA THR A 30 6.28 -15.38 -2.25
C THR A 30 7.60 -15.11 -1.50
N LEU A 31 7.91 -13.84 -1.22
CA LEU A 31 9.03 -13.43 -0.35
C LEU A 31 8.79 -13.73 1.14
N GLY A 32 7.58 -14.18 1.51
CA GLY A 32 7.22 -14.61 2.86
C GLY A 32 6.48 -13.55 3.68
N LEU A 33 6.09 -12.42 3.09
CA LEU A 33 5.35 -11.38 3.80
C LEU A 33 3.88 -11.81 3.95
N LYS A 34 3.55 -12.42 5.09
CA LYS A 34 2.21 -12.94 5.39
C LYS A 34 1.35 -12.01 6.25
N MET A 35 1.98 -11.04 6.91
CA MET A 35 1.26 -10.09 7.76
C MET A 35 0.60 -9.02 6.90
N SER A 36 -0.72 -8.92 6.99
CA SER A 36 -1.49 -7.88 6.31
C SER A 36 -2.59 -7.29 7.19
N GLU A 37 -2.95 -6.02 6.98
CA GLU A 37 -4.00 -5.33 7.72
C GLU A 37 -4.70 -4.28 6.83
N ARG A 38 -6.02 -4.16 6.96
CA ARG A 38 -6.77 -3.13 6.22
C ARG A 38 -6.55 -1.75 6.84
N LEU A 39 -6.30 -0.74 6.01
CA LEU A 39 -6.25 0.66 6.43
C LEU A 39 -7.65 1.14 6.84
N PRO A 40 -7.77 2.01 7.87
CA PRO A 40 -9.06 2.61 8.23
C PRO A 40 -9.56 3.46 7.07
N LEU A 41 -10.83 3.26 6.67
CA LEU A 41 -11.47 4.10 5.67
C LEU A 41 -11.80 5.48 6.29
N PRO A 42 -11.69 6.58 5.52
CA PRO A 42 -11.91 7.95 6.03
C PRO A 42 -13.27 8.20 6.70
N GLU A 43 -14.30 7.40 6.38
CA GLU A 43 -15.68 7.66 6.85
C GLU A 43 -16.15 6.74 7.99
N ALA A 44 -15.32 5.80 8.43
CA ALA A 44 -15.71 4.83 9.45
C ALA A 44 -15.26 5.24 10.85
N SER A 45 -16.11 6.03 11.50
CA SER A 45 -16.25 6.17 12.96
C SER A 45 -15.26 7.06 13.73
N GLY A 46 -15.83 8.06 14.42
CA GLY A 46 -15.18 8.93 15.41
C GLY A 46 -14.69 8.25 16.69
N LYS A 47 -13.91 7.17 16.57
CA LYS A 47 -13.15 6.57 17.69
C LYS A 47 -11.68 6.48 17.31
N ARG A 48 -10.96 7.58 17.53
CA ARG A 48 -9.50 7.67 17.50
C ARG A 48 -8.89 6.56 18.37
N ARG A 49 -8.35 5.51 17.75
CA ARG A 49 -7.46 4.56 18.44
C ARG A 49 -6.12 5.26 18.67
N LYS A 50 -5.92 5.69 19.91
CA LYS A 50 -4.81 6.51 20.42
C LYS A 50 -3.46 5.78 20.51
N SER A 51 -3.06 5.05 19.47
CA SER A 51 -1.80 4.27 19.49
C SER A 51 -0.99 4.26 18.19
N ARG A 52 -1.33 5.08 17.20
CA ARG A 52 -0.41 5.37 16.08
C ARG A 52 0.11 6.79 16.22
N PRO A 53 1.44 7.02 16.05
CA PRO A 53 1.98 8.37 16.06
C PRO A 53 1.25 9.20 15.00
N ALA A 54 0.88 10.41 15.39
CA ALA A 54 0.11 11.38 14.62
C ALA A 54 0.88 11.82 13.35
N ARG A 55 0.83 10.98 12.32
CA ARG A 55 0.86 11.39 10.92
C ARG A 55 -0.58 11.28 10.39
N ASP A 56 -1.49 11.93 11.11
CA ASP A 56 -2.89 12.10 10.74
C ASP A 56 -2.99 13.31 9.80
N GLU A 57 -2.57 13.14 8.54
CA GLU A 57 -3.31 13.73 7.44
C GLU A 57 -3.81 12.56 6.56
N GLU A 58 -5.13 12.45 6.52
CA GLU A 58 -5.96 11.37 6.00
C GLU A 58 -5.67 11.04 4.52
N GLY A 59 -4.63 10.25 4.26
CA GLY A 59 -4.41 9.63 2.94
C GLY A 59 -3.07 9.95 2.27
N ASP A 60 -2.22 10.76 2.89
CA ASP A 60 -0.95 11.22 2.29
C ASP A 60 0.24 10.33 2.66
N TYR A 61 0.07 9.01 2.53
CA TYR A 61 1.22 8.12 2.64
C TYR A 61 2.08 8.25 1.39
N GLU A 62 3.36 8.54 1.56
CA GLU A 62 4.34 8.54 0.49
C GLU A 62 5.37 7.43 0.70
N CYS A 63 5.84 6.85 -0.40
CA CYS A 63 7.00 5.96 -0.33
C CYS A 63 8.25 6.76 0.03
N GLU A 64 9.03 6.29 1.00
CA GLU A 64 10.26 6.95 1.42
C GLU A 64 11.35 7.02 0.33
N ILE A 65 11.30 6.10 -0.66
CA ILE A 65 12.30 6.03 -1.73
C ILE A 65 11.91 6.86 -2.95
N CYS A 66 10.67 6.73 -3.45
CA CYS A 66 10.25 7.42 -4.68
C CYS A 66 9.22 8.52 -4.48
N ARG A 67 8.78 8.79 -3.24
CA ARG A 67 7.77 9.81 -2.91
C ARG A 67 6.41 9.62 -3.60
N ALA A 68 6.15 8.43 -4.14
CA ALA A 68 4.86 8.12 -4.73
C ALA A 68 3.78 8.01 -3.64
N ASN A 69 2.61 8.59 -3.91
CA ASN A 69 1.43 8.48 -3.05
C ASN A 69 0.91 7.03 -3.01
N LEU A 70 0.57 6.55 -1.81
CA LEU A 70 0.28 5.15 -1.53
C LEU A 70 -1.19 4.95 -1.15
N PHE A 71 -2.06 5.11 -2.13
CA PHE A 71 -3.51 5.05 -1.93
C PHE A 71 -4.07 3.62 -1.83
N VAL A 72 -3.55 2.70 -2.65
CA VAL A 72 -4.09 1.33 -2.76
C VAL A 72 -3.55 0.44 -1.66
N SER A 73 -2.24 0.46 -1.49
CA SER A 73 -1.52 -0.33 -0.49
C SER A 73 -0.13 0.24 -0.23
N LEU A 74 0.44 -0.18 0.89
CA LEU A 74 1.80 0.14 1.30
C LEU A 74 2.37 -0.98 2.16
N VAL A 75 3.69 -1.01 2.31
CA VAL A 75 4.36 -1.85 3.31
C VAL A 75 4.95 -0.95 4.38
N THR A 76 4.58 -1.21 5.63
CA THR A 76 5.22 -0.58 6.79
C THR A 76 6.38 -1.43 7.27
N ASN A 77 7.44 -0.81 7.79
CA ASN A 77 8.52 -1.45 8.53
C ASN A 77 8.56 -0.86 9.95
N SER A 78 8.19 -1.63 10.97
CA SER A 78 8.12 -1.13 12.35
C SER A 78 9.46 -0.86 13.02
N HIS A 79 10.56 -1.41 12.50
CA HIS A 79 11.90 -1.23 13.08
C HIS A 79 12.54 0.10 12.66
N GLU A 80 12.31 0.52 11.42
CA GLU A 80 12.85 1.77 10.86
C GLU A 80 11.79 2.88 10.76
N GLU A 81 10.56 2.60 11.23
CA GLU A 81 9.38 3.46 11.05
C GLU A 81 9.09 3.81 9.58
N GLY A 82 9.52 2.93 8.66
CA GLY A 82 9.51 3.18 7.22
C GLY A 82 8.21 2.83 6.51
N VAL A 83 7.91 3.53 5.42
CA VAL A 83 6.74 3.31 4.56
C VAL A 83 7.14 3.21 3.09
N TYR A 84 6.74 2.12 2.43
CA TYR A 84 7.19 1.79 1.08
C TYR A 84 6.04 1.44 0.15
N CYS A 85 6.15 1.82 -1.13
CA CYS A 85 5.36 1.20 -2.18
C CYS A 85 5.77 -0.27 -2.35
N LEU A 86 4.90 -1.10 -2.94
CA LEU A 86 5.19 -2.53 -3.09
C LEU A 86 6.49 -2.83 -3.85
N PRO A 87 6.84 -2.14 -4.96
CA PRO A 87 8.12 -2.35 -5.64
C PRO A 87 9.34 -2.14 -4.75
N HIS A 88 9.37 -1.06 -3.97
CA HIS A 88 10.48 -0.77 -3.07
C HIS A 88 10.51 -1.70 -1.86
N ALA A 89 9.35 -2.15 -1.39
CA ALA A 89 9.26 -3.18 -0.36
C ALA A 89 9.81 -4.53 -0.84
N ILE A 90 9.50 -4.92 -2.08
CA ILE A 90 10.05 -6.12 -2.72
C ILE A 90 11.58 -6.03 -2.79
N GLN A 91 12.12 -4.90 -3.24
CA GLN A 91 13.57 -4.68 -3.27
C GLN A 91 14.19 -4.75 -1.87
N LEU A 92 13.57 -4.12 -0.87
CA LEU A 92 13.99 -4.17 0.52
C LEU A 92 14.05 -5.62 1.03
N LEU A 93 12.99 -6.39 0.83
CA LEU A 93 12.88 -7.76 1.35
C LEU A 93 13.73 -8.76 0.56
N THR A 94 13.99 -8.49 -0.72
CA THR A 94 14.93 -9.28 -1.53
C THR A 94 16.37 -9.09 -1.02
N ASN A 95 16.77 -7.86 -0.76
CA ASN A 95 18.15 -7.53 -0.36
C ASN A 95 18.40 -7.71 1.15
N LYS A 96 17.37 -7.50 1.98
CA LYS A 96 17.46 -7.49 3.44
C LYS A 96 16.36 -8.34 4.07
N ARG A 97 16.36 -9.64 3.78
CA ARG A 97 15.35 -10.61 4.29
C ARG A 97 15.10 -10.55 5.80
N HIS A 98 16.07 -10.15 6.61
CA HIS A 98 15.91 -10.02 8.06
C HIS A 98 14.88 -8.94 8.48
N HIS A 99 14.52 -8.01 7.57
CA HIS A 99 13.46 -7.03 7.80
C HIS A 99 12.05 -7.64 7.77
N LEU A 100 11.88 -8.83 7.20
CA LEU A 100 10.57 -9.45 6.97
C LEU A 100 9.69 -9.49 8.23
N LYS A 101 10.29 -9.77 9.39
CA LYS A 101 9.58 -9.86 10.68
C LYS A 101 9.05 -8.52 11.20
N PHE A 102 9.53 -7.41 10.64
CA PHE A 102 9.09 -6.06 10.98
C PHE A 102 8.16 -5.46 9.92
N CYS A 103 8.01 -6.15 8.78
CA CYS A 103 7.21 -5.68 7.67
C CYS A 103 5.75 -6.14 7.77
N LYS A 104 4.83 -5.27 7.33
CA LYS A 104 3.39 -5.59 7.20
C LYS A 104 2.81 -4.89 5.97
N LEU A 105 2.05 -5.64 5.16
CA LEU A 105 1.25 -5.10 4.06
C LEU A 105 0.00 -4.41 4.61
N MET A 106 -0.20 -3.15 4.27
CA MET A 106 -1.42 -2.40 4.58
C MET A 106 -2.19 -2.13 3.29
N TYR A 107 -3.52 -2.25 3.31
CA TYR A 107 -4.34 -2.09 2.09
C TYR A 107 -5.68 -1.41 2.33
N THR A 108 -6.15 -0.66 1.33
CA THR A 108 -7.48 -0.01 1.38
C THR A 108 -8.57 -0.97 0.88
N TYR A 109 -8.30 -1.67 -0.22
CA TYR A 109 -9.22 -2.60 -0.89
C TYR A 109 -8.68 -4.04 -0.90
N ASP A 110 -9.60 -5.00 -0.85
CA ASP A 110 -9.32 -6.41 -1.11
C ASP A 110 -9.03 -6.66 -2.61
N GLU A 111 -8.71 -7.90 -2.94
CA GLU A 111 -8.32 -8.35 -4.29
C GLU A 111 -9.50 -8.51 -5.24
#